data_AF-A0A955H9Y3-F1
#
_entry.id   AF-A0A955H9Y3-F1
#
_cell.length_a   1.000
_cell.length_b   1.000
_cell.length_c   1.000
_cell.angle_alpha   90.00
_cell.angle_beta   90.00
_cell.angle_gamma   90.00
#
_symmetry.space_group_name_H-M   'P 1'
#
loop_
_entity.id
_entity.type
_entity.pdbx_description
1 polymer ?
#
loop_
_entity_poly.entity_id
_entity_poly.type
_entity_poly.pdbx_seq_one_letter_code
_entity_poly.pdbx_strand_id
1 'polypeptide(L)'
;MSRKVNKKKRYEVMFEFLLFGIVIGVTEDLLAVHLTTGETVTWSMIGIVILLAIPFAIIGELIADHVDFVKVYERITGRRKR
;
A
#
# COMPACT_ATOMS: atom_id res chain seq x y z
N MET A 1 15.28 26.76 1.57
CA MET A 1 16.15 25.76 0.91
C MET A 1 15.29 24.87 0.02
N SER A 2 15.25 25.15 -1.28
CA SER A 2 14.37 24.44 -2.23
C SER A 2 14.92 23.04 -2.50
N ARG A 3 14.32 22.00 -1.89
CA ARG A 3 14.65 20.60 -2.18
C ARG A 3 14.20 20.32 -3.62
N LYS A 4 15.14 20.39 -4.58
CA LYS A 4 14.97 19.75 -5.89
C LYS A 4 14.78 18.25 -5.65
N VAL A 5 13.54 17.78 -5.64
CA VAL A 5 13.24 16.35 -5.55
C VAL A 5 13.76 15.71 -6.83
N ASN A 6 14.84 14.95 -6.70
CA ASN A 6 15.48 14.28 -7.82
C ASN A 6 14.56 13.14 -8.28
N LYS A 7 14.13 13.11 -9.55
CA LYS A 7 13.11 12.15 -10.05
C LYS A 7 13.42 10.70 -9.68
N LYS A 8 14.70 10.30 -9.64
CA LYS A 8 15.16 8.96 -9.22
C LYS A 8 14.68 8.58 -7.81
N LYS A 9 14.75 9.52 -6.86
CA LYS A 9 14.39 9.28 -5.46
C LYS A 9 12.88 9.08 -5.27
N ARG A 10 12.06 9.63 -6.18
CA ARG A 10 10.61 9.42 -6.16
C ARG A 10 10.24 8.01 -6.64
N TYR A 11 10.91 7.50 -7.67
CA TYR A 11 10.69 6.13 -8.15
C TYR A 11 11.15 5.06 -7.16
N GLU A 12 12.25 5.29 -6.43
CA GLU A 12 12.69 4.38 -5.34
C GLU A 12 11.63 4.26 -4.26
N VAL A 13 11.11 5.40 -3.78
CA VAL A 13 10.06 5.41 -2.75
C VAL A 13 8.76 4.78 -3.24
N MET A 14 8.36 5.07 -4.49
CA MET A 14 7.22 4.44 -5.17
C MET A 14 7.35 2.91 -5.16
N PHE A 15 8.49 2.39 -5.61
CA PHE A 15 8.74 0.95 -5.65
C PHE A 15 8.77 0.29 -4.26
N GLU A 16 9.32 0.97 -3.26
CA GLU A 16 9.28 0.52 -1.87
C GLU A 16 7.84 0.41 -1.36
N PHE A 17 6.99 1.42 -1.62
CA PHE A 17 5.58 1.38 -1.23
C PHE A 17 4.78 0.32 -1.98
N LEU A 18 5.05 0.12 -3.28
CA LEU A 18 4.40 -0.92 -4.08
C LEU A 18 4.73 -2.30 -3.52
N LEU A 19 6.01 -2.59 -3.28
CA LEU A 19 6.43 -3.86 -2.69
C LEU A 19 5.83 -4.07 -1.29
N PHE A 20 5.82 -3.02 -0.47
CA PHE A 20 5.23 -3.09 0.87
C PHE A 20 3.72 -3.34 0.80
N GLY A 21 3.02 -2.66 -0.12
CA GLY A 21 1.60 -2.85 -0.36
C GLY A 21 1.26 -4.27 -0.79
N ILE A 22 2.07 -4.87 -1.68
CA ILE A 22 1.88 -6.28 -2.07
C ILE A 22 2.12 -7.22 -0.88
N VAL A 23 3.22 -7.05 -0.13
CA VAL A 23 3.53 -7.94 1.00
C VAL A 23 2.46 -7.87 2.08
N ILE A 24 2.06 -6.65 2.48
CA ILE A 24 1.02 -6.46 3.48
C ILE A 24 -0.33 -6.95 2.97
N GLY A 25 -0.72 -6.58 1.74
CA GLY A 25 -2.00 -6.97 1.17
C GLY A 25 -2.15 -8.50 1.05
N VAL A 26 -1.11 -9.19 0.55
CA VAL A 26 -1.12 -10.66 0.47
C VAL A 26 -1.19 -11.29 1.86
N THR A 27 -0.44 -10.75 2.83
CA THR A 27 -0.45 -11.29 4.20
C THR A 27 -1.81 -11.11 4.86
N GLU A 28 -2.42 -9.92 4.71
CA GLU A 28 -3.75 -9.60 5.23
C GLU A 28 -4.81 -10.50 4.60
N ASP A 29 -4.83 -10.62 3.28
CA ASP A 29 -5.81 -11.44 2.55
C ASP A 29 -5.73 -12.92 2.97
N LEU A 30 -4.51 -13.46 3.09
CA LEU A 30 -4.32 -14.85 3.53
C LEU A 30 -4.73 -15.06 4.99
N LEU A 31 -4.42 -14.11 5.88
CA LEU A 31 -4.89 -14.15 7.26
C LEU A 31 -6.40 -14.05 7.35
N ALA A 32 -7.01 -13.14 6.59
CA ALA A 32 -8.45 -12.94 6.58
C ALA A 32 -9.16 -14.22 6.14
N VAL A 33 -8.73 -14.85 5.04
CA VAL A 33 -9.31 -16.13 4.62
C VAL A 33 -9.09 -17.18 5.70
N HIS A 34 -7.86 -17.39 6.18
CA HIS A 34 -7.58 -18.45 7.14
C HIS A 34 -8.40 -18.32 8.44
N LEU A 35 -8.52 -17.10 8.96
CA LEU A 35 -9.26 -16.83 10.19
C LEU A 35 -10.78 -16.87 10.01
N THR A 36 -11.30 -16.54 8.82
CA THR A 36 -12.74 -16.45 8.57
C THR A 36 -13.34 -17.75 8.06
N THR A 37 -12.61 -18.53 7.27
CA THR A 37 -13.11 -19.77 6.68
C THR A 37 -12.69 -21.01 7.46
N GLY A 38 -11.61 -20.91 8.24
CA GLY A 38 -11.00 -22.06 8.92
C GLY A 38 -10.32 -23.05 7.95
N GLU A 39 -10.22 -22.72 6.66
CA GLU A 39 -9.51 -23.55 5.69
C GLU A 39 -8.00 -23.32 5.74
N THR A 40 -7.26 -24.37 5.41
CA THR A 40 -5.81 -24.30 5.25
C THR A 40 -5.45 -23.55 3.98
N VAL A 41 -4.54 -22.58 4.09
CA VAL A 41 -4.00 -21.83 2.96
C VAL A 41 -3.27 -22.78 2.01
N THR A 42 -3.73 -22.84 0.75
CA THR A 42 -3.11 -23.66 -0.30
C THR A 42 -2.17 -22.83 -1.17
N TRP A 43 -1.20 -23.48 -1.83
CA TRP A 43 -0.30 -22.82 -2.78
C TRP A 43 -1.03 -22.15 -3.95
N SER A 44 -2.16 -22.72 -4.40
CA SER A 44 -3.02 -22.12 -5.43
C SER A 44 -3.67 -20.83 -4.93
N MET A 45 -4.13 -20.80 -3.68
CA MET A 45 -4.69 -19.59 -3.07
C MET A 45 -3.64 -18.48 -2.97
N ILE A 46 -2.42 -18.79 -2.52
CA ILE A 46 -1.32 -17.81 -2.46
C ILE A 46 -1.07 -17.21 -3.85
N GLY A 47 -1.02 -18.04 -4.90
CA GLY A 47 -0.84 -17.56 -6.28
C GLY A 47 -1.96 -16.62 -6.74
N ILE A 48 -3.21 -16.94 -6.44
CA ILE A 48 -4.38 -16.10 -6.79
C ILE A 48 -4.33 -14.77 -6.03
N VAL A 49 -4.04 -14.81 -4.73
CA VAL A 49 -3.97 -13.61 -3.88
C VAL A 49 -2.86 -12.69 -4.34
N ILE A 50 -1.67 -13.22 -4.66
CA ILE A 50 -0.57 -12.42 -5.22
C ILE A 50 -0.97 -11.78 -6.56
N LEU A 51 -1.62 -12.55 -7.44
CA LEU A 51 -2.08 -12.05 -8.74
C LEU A 51 -3.06 -10.89 -8.59
N LEU A 52 -3.95 -10.93 -7.58
CA LEU A 52 -4.89 -9.87 -7.27
C LEU A 52 -4.22 -8.69 -6.54
N ALA A 53 -3.28 -8.95 -5.64
CA ALA A 53 -2.61 -7.91 -4.87
C ALA A 53 -1.80 -6.95 -5.75
N ILE A 54 -1.26 -7.42 -6.87
CA ILE A 54 -0.47 -6.58 -7.81
C ILE A 54 -1.30 -5.40 -8.37
N PRO A 55 -2.44 -5.61 -9.06
CA PRO A 55 -3.24 -4.49 -9.57
C PRO A 55 -3.78 -3.59 -8.45
N PHE A 56 -4.13 -4.14 -7.27
CA PHE A 56 -4.55 -3.32 -6.13
C PHE A 56 -3.42 -2.47 -5.57
N ALA A 57 -2.20 -3.00 -5.48
CA ALA A 57 -1.05 -2.25 -5.00
C ALA A 57 -0.68 -1.11 -5.97
N ILE A 58 -0.75 -1.35 -7.29
CA ILE A 58 -0.55 -0.31 -8.30
C ILE A 58 -1.61 0.80 -8.17
N ILE A 59 -2.89 0.43 -8.06
CA ILE A 59 -3.97 1.40 -7.87
C ILE A 59 -3.80 2.17 -6.56
N GLY A 60 -3.45 1.48 -5.48
CA GLY A 60 -3.22 2.08 -4.16
C GLY A 60 -2.07 3.08 -4.19
N GLU A 61 -0.98 2.74 -4.87
CA GLU A 61 0.15 3.63 -5.08
C GLU A 61 -0.25 4.86 -5.91
N LEU A 62 -0.97 4.68 -7.03
CA LEU A 62 -1.46 5.80 -7.85
C LEU A 62 -2.35 6.74 -7.05
N ILE A 63 -3.30 6.20 -6.27
CA ILE A 63 -4.15 6.98 -5.38
C ILE A 63 -3.30 7.69 -4.33
N ALA A 64 -2.34 6.99 -3.74
CA ALA A 64 -1.48 7.55 -2.70
C ALA A 64 -0.59 8.69 -3.21
N ASP A 65 -0.12 8.61 -4.46
CA ASP A 65 0.65 9.67 -5.12
C ASP A 65 -0.20 10.93 -5.38
N HIS A 66 -1.52 10.78 -5.53
CA HIS A 66 -2.47 11.88 -5.73
C HIS A 66 -3.04 12.46 -4.43
N VAL A 67 -3.08 11.67 -3.35
CA VAL A 67 -3.63 12.08 -2.06
C VAL A 67 -2.51 12.58 -1.16
N ASP A 68 -2.54 13.89 -0.86
CA ASP A 68 -1.63 14.50 0.13
C ASP A 68 -2.08 14.11 1.54
N PHE A 69 -1.77 12.88 1.96
CA PHE A 69 -2.23 12.29 3.23
C PHE A 69 -1.88 13.15 4.44
N VAL A 70 -0.79 13.93 4.37
CA VAL A 70 -0.41 14.89 5.41
C VAL A 70 -1.48 15.96 5.59
N LYS A 71 -2.01 16.54 4.49
CA LYS A 71 -3.08 17.54 4.56
C LYS A 71 -4.41 16.93 5.00
N VAL A 72 -4.71 15.70 4.58
CA VAL A 72 -5.92 14.99 5.01
C VAL A 72 -5.85 14.71 6.51
N TYR A 73 -4.71 14.21 6.99
CA TYR A 73 -4.47 13.95 8.40
C TYR A 73 -4.50 15.22 9.25
N GLU A 74 -3.89 16.31 8.80
CA GLU A 74 -3.97 17.62 9.47
C GLU A 74 -5.40 18.15 9.55
N ARG A 75 -6.20 17.94 8.50
CA ARG A 75 -7.61 18.35 8.46
C ARG A 75 -8.46 17.53 9.43
N ILE A 76 -8.18 16.24 9.60
CA ILE A 76 -8.91 15.34 10.50
C ILE A 76 -8.45 15.51 11.96
N THR A 77 -7.16 15.68 12.21
CA THR A 77 -6.61 15.76 13.59
C THR A 77 -6.62 17.18 14.18
N GLY A 78 -7.04 18.19 13.43
CA GLY A 78 -7.21 19.56 13.93
C GLY A 78 -5.91 20.26 14.37
N ARG A 79 -4.74 19.63 14.21
CA ARG A 79 -3.44 20.25 14.48
C ARG A 79 -3.09 21.23 13.36
N ARG A 80 -3.57 22.47 13.47
CA ARG A 80 -2.91 23.60 12.82
C ARG A 80 -1.50 23.72 13.41
N LYS A 81 -0.48 23.29 12.67
CA LYS A 81 0.88 23.75 12.93
C LYS A 81 0.90 25.25 12.63
N ARG A 82 0.92 26.08 13.68
CA ARG A 82 1.34 27.49 13.58
C ARG A 82 2.81 27.54 13.18
#